data_AF-A0A9E3ATW6-F1
#
_entry.id   AF-A0A9E3ATW6-F1
#
_cell.length_a   1.000
_cell.length_b   1.000
_cell.length_c   1.000
_cell.angle_alpha   90.00
_cell.angle_beta   90.00
_cell.angle_gamma   90.00
#
_symmetry.space_group_name_H-M   'P 1'
#
loop_
_entity.id
_entity.type
_entity.pdbx_description
1 polymer ?
#
loop_
_entity_poly.entity_id
_entity_poly.type
_entity_poly.pdbx_seq_one_letter_code
_entity_poly.pdbx_strand_id
1 'polypeptide(L)'
;MAAKPKIFDRKTLQSAFQRLGELASADGKVIEISVYRGSALVLTTDFRVGTQDVDAVFEADRGFVRAAAHKIAEEFGWDDNWINDGVKGFLSAQDSAPEAKSLFRSYPSETGPGLRVFVASPSYLFAMKCLAMRASGVERSADVEDIRRLGAMLGIGSAEQAIAAVMRYYPSGRLPPKTRFGLEEIFGGTGLES
;
A
#
# COMPACT_ATOMS: atom_id res chain seq x y z
N MET A 1 -20.18 -12.61 17.06
CA MET A 1 -20.52 -11.22 16.66
C MET A 1 -19.62 -10.89 15.48
N ALA A 2 -20.13 -10.29 14.39
CA ALA A 2 -19.27 -9.87 13.29
C ALA A 2 -18.30 -8.79 13.80
N ALA A 3 -16.99 -8.97 13.56
CA ALA A 3 -15.98 -7.98 13.91
C ALA A 3 -16.35 -6.63 13.26
N LYS A 4 -16.24 -5.53 14.01
CA LYS A 4 -16.48 -4.20 13.43
C LYS A 4 -15.34 -3.89 12.46
N PRO A 5 -15.62 -3.32 11.26
CA PRO A 5 -14.55 -2.86 10.38
C PRO A 5 -13.78 -1.75 11.10
N LYS A 6 -12.55 -2.06 11.51
CA LYS A 6 -11.67 -1.11 12.17
C LYS A 6 -10.90 -0.34 11.11
N ILE A 7 -10.88 0.98 11.22
CA ILE A 7 -9.93 1.79 10.47
C ILE A 7 -8.58 1.72 11.18
N PHE A 8 -7.56 1.28 10.45
CA PHE A 8 -6.18 1.19 10.92
C PHE A 8 -5.46 2.51 10.66
N ASP A 9 -5.19 3.26 11.72
CA ASP A 9 -4.29 4.40 11.68
C ASP A 9 -2.82 3.97 11.81
N ARG A 10 -1.89 4.93 11.65
CA ARG A 10 -0.44 4.66 11.71
C ARG A 10 -0.03 3.99 13.03
N LYS A 11 -0.60 4.42 14.15
CA LYS A 11 -0.30 3.86 15.48
C LYS A 11 -0.76 2.41 15.58
N THR A 12 -1.97 2.12 15.13
CA THR A 12 -2.54 0.76 15.13
C THR A 12 -1.71 -0.17 14.25
N LEU A 13 -1.32 0.26 13.05
CA LEU A 13 -0.44 -0.52 12.17
C LEU A 13 0.91 -0.81 12.84
N GLN A 14 1.54 0.20 13.44
CA GLN A 14 2.82 0.02 14.13
C GLN A 14 2.69 -0.92 15.34
N SER A 15 1.60 -0.86 16.10
CA SER A 15 1.34 -1.81 17.19
C SER A 15 1.13 -3.25 16.69
N ALA A 16 0.44 -3.41 15.56
CA ALA A 16 0.26 -4.72 14.95
C ALA A 16 1.59 -5.31 14.43
N PHE A 17 2.42 -4.50 13.77
CA PHE A 17 3.75 -4.92 13.30
C PHE A 17 4.73 -5.17 14.45
N GLN A 18 4.65 -4.38 15.52
CA GLN A 18 5.36 -4.65 16.76
C GLN A 18 5.00 -6.04 17.29
N ARG A 19 3.72 -6.34 17.39
CA ARG A 19 3.26 -7.64 17.89
C ARG A 19 3.66 -8.80 16.98
N LEU A 20 3.56 -8.62 15.66
CA LEU A 20 4.00 -9.62 14.68
C LEU A 20 5.51 -9.87 14.78
N GLY A 21 6.31 -8.81 14.94
CA GLY A 21 7.75 -8.90 15.17
C GLY A 21 8.10 -9.65 16.45
N GLU A 22 7.41 -9.36 17.56
CA GLU A 22 7.59 -10.08 18.83
C GLU A 22 7.26 -11.57 18.72
N LEU A 23 6.17 -11.93 18.05
CA LEU A 23 5.81 -13.33 17.82
C LEU A 23 6.88 -14.04 16.98
N ALA A 24 7.41 -13.38 15.95
CA ALA A 24 8.48 -13.96 15.11
C ALA A 24 9.79 -14.13 15.90
N SER A 25 10.20 -13.12 16.67
CA SER A 25 11.38 -13.19 17.51
C SER A 25 11.27 -14.30 18.57
N ALA A 26 10.09 -14.49 19.16
CA ALA A 26 9.85 -15.57 20.13
C ALA A 26 10.01 -16.97 19.52
N ASP A 27 9.78 -17.11 18.22
CA ASP A 27 9.98 -18.36 17.44
C ASP A 27 11.39 -18.44 16.83
N GLY A 28 12.30 -17.51 17.18
CA GLY A 28 13.68 -17.46 16.67
C GLY A 28 13.77 -17.06 15.19
N LYS A 29 12.74 -16.40 14.65
CA LYS A 29 12.62 -16.06 13.22
C LYS A 29 12.84 -14.58 12.96
N VAL A 30 13.29 -14.29 11.74
CA VAL A 30 13.23 -12.98 11.11
C VAL A 30 12.45 -13.11 9.82
N ILE A 31 11.24 -12.56 9.79
CA ILE A 31 10.36 -12.56 8.61
C ILE A 31 10.38 -11.19 7.93
N GLU A 32 10.03 -11.17 6.64
CA GLU A 32 9.95 -9.94 5.85
C GLU A 32 8.57 -9.84 5.19
N ILE A 33 8.01 -8.63 5.23
CA ILE A 33 6.79 -8.29 4.51
C ILE A 33 7.00 -7.01 3.71
N SER A 34 6.38 -6.95 2.53
CA SER A 34 6.32 -5.73 1.72
C SER A 34 4.89 -5.18 1.74
N VAL A 35 4.70 -3.93 2.14
CA VAL A 35 3.40 -3.29 2.34
C VAL A 35 3.10 -2.31 1.20
N TYR A 36 1.84 -2.29 0.76
CA TYR A 36 1.35 -1.57 -0.41
C TYR A 36 0.08 -0.77 -0.10
N ARG A 37 -0.44 -0.09 -1.14
CA ARG A 37 -1.77 0.56 -1.18
C ARG A 37 -2.06 1.45 0.04
N GLY A 38 -3.26 1.36 0.62
CA GLY A 38 -3.73 2.27 1.67
C GLY A 38 -2.83 2.23 2.90
N SER A 39 -2.45 1.02 3.35
CA SER A 39 -1.52 0.83 4.46
C SER A 39 -0.16 1.48 4.22
N ALA A 40 0.40 1.37 3.01
CA ALA A 40 1.66 2.02 2.67
C ALA A 40 1.55 3.55 2.77
N LEU A 41 0.45 4.13 2.28
CA LEU A 41 0.20 5.57 2.38
C LEU A 41 0.05 6.04 3.83
N VAL A 42 -0.65 5.27 4.68
CA VAL A 42 -0.78 5.58 6.12
C VAL A 42 0.58 5.58 6.83
N LEU A 43 1.47 4.66 6.45
CA LEU A 43 2.80 4.55 7.05
C LEU A 43 3.76 5.66 6.61
N THR A 44 3.64 6.13 5.36
CA THR A 44 4.67 6.97 4.71
C THR A 44 4.24 8.40 4.41
N THR A 45 2.96 8.74 4.58
CA THR A 45 2.42 10.06 4.24
C THR A 45 1.50 10.58 5.34
N ASP A 46 1.34 11.91 5.42
CA ASP A 46 0.48 12.54 6.42
C ASP A 46 -0.93 12.87 5.91
N PHE A 47 -1.18 12.76 4.59
CA PHE A 47 -2.51 13.01 4.03
C PHE A 47 -3.45 11.81 4.17
N ARG A 48 -2.92 10.61 4.42
CA ARG A 48 -3.70 9.39 4.63
C ARG A 48 -3.66 8.99 6.11
N VAL A 49 -4.78 9.15 6.80
CA VAL A 49 -4.87 8.89 8.25
C VAL A 49 -5.36 7.48 8.61
N GLY A 50 -5.88 6.72 7.63
CA GLY A 50 -6.39 5.39 7.88
C GLY A 50 -6.56 4.49 6.64
N THR A 51 -6.58 3.19 6.90
CA THR A 51 -6.83 2.10 5.92
C THR A 51 -7.78 1.07 6.52
N GLN A 52 -8.43 0.26 5.68
CA GLN A 52 -9.33 -0.82 6.13
C GLN A 52 -8.56 -2.08 6.53
N ASP A 53 -7.43 -2.31 5.87
CA ASP A 53 -6.56 -3.47 6.03
C ASP A 53 -5.12 -3.14 5.63
N VAL A 54 -4.24 -4.14 5.77
CA VAL A 54 -2.86 -4.13 5.33
C VAL A 54 -2.72 -5.02 4.09
N ASP A 55 -2.51 -4.38 2.95
CA ASP A 55 -2.13 -5.04 1.70
C ASP A 55 -0.63 -5.37 1.73
N ALA A 56 -0.26 -6.65 1.84
CA ALA A 56 1.13 -7.05 1.98
C ALA A 56 1.55 -8.29 1.18
N VAL A 57 2.81 -8.34 0.75
CA VAL A 57 3.46 -9.58 0.31
C VAL A 57 4.21 -10.17 1.48
N PHE A 58 3.92 -11.43 1.79
CA PHE A 58 4.71 -12.22 2.75
C PHE A 58 5.88 -12.88 2.00
N GLU A 59 7.07 -12.33 2.19
CA GLU A 59 8.28 -12.69 1.44
C GLU A 59 8.81 -14.07 1.86
N ALA A 60 8.70 -14.38 3.16
CA ALA A 60 9.10 -15.66 3.73
C ALA A 60 8.06 -16.17 4.74
N ASP A 61 8.13 -17.47 5.03
CA ASP A 61 7.35 -18.16 6.07
C ASP A 61 5.86 -17.77 6.14
N ARG A 62 5.17 -17.87 4.99
CA ARG A 62 3.77 -17.45 4.85
C ARG A 62 2.82 -18.15 5.82
N GLY A 63 3.14 -19.40 6.18
CA GLY A 63 2.37 -20.17 7.16
C GLY A 63 2.45 -19.54 8.54
N PHE A 64 3.66 -19.19 8.99
CA PHE A 64 3.86 -18.44 10.23
C PHE A 64 3.16 -17.09 10.20
N VAL A 65 3.34 -16.30 9.14
CA VAL A 65 2.73 -14.95 9.05
C VAL A 65 1.21 -15.03 9.18
N ARG A 66 0.55 -15.98 8.50
CA ARG A 66 -0.91 -16.17 8.60
C ARG A 66 -1.35 -16.60 9.99
N ALA A 67 -0.64 -17.55 10.62
CA ALA A 67 -0.95 -17.99 11.98
C ALA A 67 -0.79 -16.86 13.01
N ALA A 68 0.29 -16.09 12.90
CA ALA A 68 0.54 -14.93 13.75
C ALA A 68 -0.50 -13.82 13.51
N ALA A 69 -0.88 -13.58 12.26
CA ALA A 69 -1.92 -12.61 11.91
C ALA A 69 -3.28 -12.97 12.51
N HIS A 70 -3.68 -14.23 12.46
CA HIS A 70 -4.90 -14.72 13.10
C HIS A 70 -4.87 -14.51 14.61
N LYS A 71 -3.77 -14.87 15.27
CA LYS A 71 -3.58 -14.63 16.71
C LYS A 71 -3.70 -13.14 17.07
N ILE A 72 -3.12 -12.25 16.26
CA ILE A 72 -3.25 -10.79 16.45
C ILE A 72 -4.70 -10.35 16.24
N ALA A 73 -5.40 -10.89 15.26
CA ALA A 73 -6.81 -10.57 15.04
C ALA A 73 -7.65 -10.93 16.27
N GLU A 74 -7.45 -12.12 16.85
CA GLU A 74 -8.11 -12.53 18.10
C GLU A 74 -7.73 -11.63 19.28
N GLU A 75 -6.43 -11.36 19.48
CA GLU A 75 -5.93 -10.52 20.59
C GLU A 75 -6.52 -9.10 20.55
N PHE A 76 -6.71 -8.53 19.37
CA PHE A 76 -7.19 -7.16 19.21
C PHE A 76 -8.68 -7.05 18.82
N GLY A 77 -9.38 -8.18 18.65
CA GLY A 77 -10.79 -8.23 18.23
C GLY A 77 -11.03 -7.69 16.82
N TRP A 78 -10.12 -7.96 15.89
CA TRP A 78 -10.21 -7.53 14.49
C TRP A 78 -10.73 -8.64 13.58
N ASP A 79 -11.01 -8.28 12.33
CA ASP A 79 -11.23 -9.25 11.27
C ASP A 79 -9.92 -10.00 10.97
N ASP A 80 -10.01 -11.31 10.71
CA ASP A 80 -8.86 -12.15 10.38
C ASP A 80 -8.10 -11.69 9.13
N ASN A 81 -8.79 -10.95 8.25
CA ASN A 81 -8.23 -10.41 7.02
C ASN A 81 -7.62 -9.00 7.19
N TRP A 82 -7.34 -8.55 8.43
CA TRP A 82 -6.71 -7.25 8.68
C TRP A 82 -5.35 -7.08 7.98
N ILE A 83 -4.68 -8.19 7.66
CA ILE A 83 -3.51 -8.25 6.79
C ILE A 83 -3.70 -9.37 5.76
N ASN A 84 -3.48 -9.07 4.49
CA ASN A 84 -3.73 -10.03 3.42
C ASN A 84 -2.72 -9.91 2.27
N ASP A 85 -2.58 -10.99 1.49
CA ASP A 85 -1.67 -11.07 0.34
C ASP A 85 -2.33 -10.98 -1.04
N GLY A 86 -3.55 -10.44 -1.09
CA GLY A 86 -4.31 -10.22 -2.32
C GLY A 86 -3.63 -9.26 -3.29
N VAL A 87 -2.76 -8.37 -2.78
CA VAL A 87 -2.02 -7.40 -3.59
C VAL A 87 -1.12 -8.04 -4.65
N LYS A 88 -0.70 -9.30 -4.46
CA LYS A 88 0.16 -10.06 -5.40
C LYS A 88 -0.37 -10.08 -6.83
N GLY A 89 -1.69 -10.13 -7.01
CA GLY A 89 -2.32 -10.13 -8.34
C GLY A 89 -2.20 -8.81 -9.10
N PHE A 90 -1.71 -7.76 -8.45
CA PHE A 90 -1.61 -6.41 -9.00
C PHE A 90 -0.17 -5.90 -9.12
N LEU A 91 0.82 -6.72 -8.75
CA LEU A 91 2.22 -6.28 -8.76
C LEU A 91 2.75 -6.18 -10.20
N SER A 92 3.60 -5.19 -10.40
CA SER A 92 4.36 -4.99 -11.64
C SER A 92 5.51 -6.01 -11.75
N ALA A 93 5.96 -6.28 -12.98
CA ALA A 93 7.23 -6.97 -13.21
C ALA A 93 8.45 -6.25 -12.59
N GLN A 94 8.33 -4.93 -12.35
CA GLN A 94 9.34 -4.10 -11.69
C GLN A 94 9.21 -4.10 -10.16
N ASP A 95 8.32 -4.90 -9.57
CA ASP A 95 8.20 -5.00 -8.11
C ASP A 95 9.49 -5.46 -7.42
N SER A 96 10.30 -6.25 -8.12
CA SER A 96 11.61 -6.71 -7.64
C SER A 96 12.75 -5.71 -7.88
N ALA A 97 12.48 -4.57 -8.53
CA ALA A 97 13.50 -3.56 -8.75
C ALA A 97 13.91 -2.92 -7.40
N PRO A 98 15.19 -2.59 -7.19
CA PRO A 98 15.67 -2.02 -5.91
C PRO A 98 14.95 -0.74 -5.50
N GLU A 99 14.48 0.08 -6.44
CA GLU A 99 13.76 1.31 -6.16
C GLU A 99 12.25 1.14 -5.89
N ALA A 100 11.71 -0.06 -6.12
CA ALA A 100 10.27 -0.30 -5.99
C ALA A 100 9.83 -0.27 -4.52
N LYS A 101 10.73 -0.63 -3.61
CA LYS A 101 10.45 -0.76 -2.17
C LYS A 101 11.65 -0.29 -1.35
N SER A 102 11.39 0.24 -0.17
CA SER A 102 12.43 0.55 0.82
C SER A 102 12.07 -0.02 2.19
N LEU A 103 13.10 -0.35 2.98
CA LEU A 103 12.90 -0.72 4.37
C LEU A 103 12.27 0.46 5.12
N PHE A 104 11.11 0.25 5.71
CA PHE A 104 10.42 1.25 6.52
C PHE A 104 10.88 1.19 7.97
N ARG A 105 10.82 -0.01 8.57
CA ARG A 105 11.21 -0.25 9.97
C ARG A 105 11.35 -1.74 10.23
N SER A 106 12.19 -2.07 11.22
CA SER A 106 12.25 -3.41 11.80
C SER A 106 11.64 -3.44 13.20
N TYR A 107 11.00 -4.56 13.53
CA TYR A 107 10.29 -4.80 14.79
C TYR A 107 10.76 -6.11 15.43
N PRO A 108 10.85 -6.22 16.76
CA PRO A 108 10.56 -5.17 17.74
C PRO A 108 11.66 -4.08 17.81
N SER A 109 12.86 -4.34 17.27
CA SER A 109 13.95 -3.36 17.20
C SER A 109 14.81 -3.56 15.94
N GLU A 110 15.57 -2.53 15.56
CA GLU A 110 16.49 -2.59 14.41
C GLU A 110 17.70 -3.53 14.64
N THR A 111 18.09 -3.74 15.90
CA THR A 111 19.26 -4.56 16.25
C THR A 111 18.91 -6.02 16.57
N GLY A 112 17.63 -6.32 16.82
CA GLY A 112 17.12 -7.66 17.06
C GLY A 112 15.75 -7.84 16.42
N PRO A 113 15.66 -7.80 15.07
CA PRO A 113 14.38 -7.84 14.39
C PRO A 113 13.80 -9.25 14.38
N GLY A 114 12.50 -9.37 14.63
CA GLY A 114 11.69 -10.52 14.22
C GLY A 114 10.90 -10.27 12.94
N LEU A 115 10.65 -9.00 12.60
CA LEU A 115 9.97 -8.57 11.38
C LEU A 115 10.71 -7.41 10.75
N ARG A 116 10.94 -7.46 9.44
CA ARG A 116 11.29 -6.29 8.62
C ARG A 116 10.12 -5.91 7.73
N VAL A 117 9.72 -4.64 7.79
CA VAL A 117 8.63 -4.11 6.98
C VAL A 117 9.23 -3.25 5.88
N PHE A 118 9.02 -3.66 4.63
CA PHE A 118 9.30 -2.86 3.45
C PHE A 118 8.02 -2.15 3.00
N VAL A 119 8.15 -0.98 2.40
CA VAL A 119 7.00 -0.23 1.86
C VAL A 119 7.30 0.15 0.42
N ALA A 120 6.29 0.02 -0.45
CA ALA A 120 6.39 0.44 -1.84
C ALA A 120 6.67 1.96 -1.96
N SER A 121 7.53 2.33 -2.91
CA SER A 121 7.93 3.72 -3.10
C SER A 121 6.74 4.60 -3.52
N PRO A 122 6.76 5.92 -3.24
CA PRO A 122 5.68 6.82 -3.65
C PRO A 122 5.35 6.74 -5.15
N SER A 123 6.38 6.61 -5.99
CA SER A 123 6.21 6.47 -7.44
C SER A 123 5.49 5.17 -7.85
N TYR A 124 5.75 4.08 -7.14
CA TYR A 124 5.09 2.81 -7.40
C TYR A 124 3.66 2.80 -6.86
N LEU A 125 3.44 3.36 -5.66
CA LEU A 125 2.11 3.56 -5.09
C LEU A 125 1.22 4.43 -6.00
N PHE A 126 1.80 5.49 -6.58
CA PHE A 126 1.12 6.32 -7.58
C PHE A 126 0.62 5.46 -8.75
N ALA A 127 1.51 4.67 -9.36
CA ALA A 127 1.16 3.81 -10.48
C ALA A 127 0.05 2.80 -10.13
N MET A 128 0.16 2.14 -8.97
CA MET A 128 -0.86 1.20 -8.48
C MET A 128 -2.21 1.88 -8.25
N LYS A 129 -2.21 3.08 -7.65
CA LYS A 129 -3.44 3.85 -7.39
C LYS A 129 -4.14 4.26 -8.68
N CYS A 130 -3.40 4.70 -9.69
CA CYS A 130 -3.95 5.04 -11.00
C CYS A 130 -4.66 3.85 -11.66
N LEU A 131 -4.07 2.64 -11.58
CA LEU A 131 -4.68 1.42 -12.14
C LEU A 131 -5.89 0.94 -11.35
N ALA A 132 -5.84 1.07 -10.03
CA ALA A 132 -6.91 0.65 -9.13
C ALA A 132 -8.07 1.65 -9.02
N MET A 133 -7.92 2.84 -9.60
CA MET A 133 -8.93 3.90 -9.57
C MET A 133 -10.30 3.38 -10.02
N ARG A 134 -11.30 3.58 -9.17
CA ARG A 134 -12.69 3.21 -9.43
C ARG A 134 -13.39 4.24 -10.30
N ALA A 135 -14.28 3.77 -11.17
CA ALA A 135 -15.02 4.63 -12.10
C ALA A 135 -16.16 5.41 -11.43
N SER A 136 -16.67 4.93 -10.28
CA SER A 136 -17.80 5.53 -9.58
C SER A 136 -17.80 5.14 -8.10
N GLY A 137 -18.64 5.82 -7.30
CA GLY A 137 -18.86 5.52 -5.88
C GLY A 137 -18.02 6.38 -4.94
N VAL A 138 -18.31 6.28 -3.64
CA VAL A 138 -17.68 7.09 -2.58
C VAL A 138 -16.16 6.89 -2.56
N GLU A 139 -15.69 5.68 -2.86
CA GLU A 139 -14.28 5.34 -2.89
C GLU A 139 -13.52 6.02 -4.05
N ARG A 140 -14.20 6.42 -5.14
CA ARG A 140 -13.56 7.15 -6.25
C ARG A 140 -12.96 8.46 -5.78
N SER A 141 -13.68 9.23 -4.95
CA SER A 141 -13.18 10.52 -4.45
C SER A 141 -11.91 10.35 -3.61
N ALA A 142 -11.84 9.28 -2.81
CA ALA A 142 -10.66 8.96 -2.01
C ALA A 142 -9.49 8.48 -2.91
N ASP A 143 -9.75 7.67 -3.92
CA ASP A 143 -8.73 7.23 -4.89
C ASP A 143 -8.16 8.43 -5.66
N VAL A 144 -9.01 9.35 -6.11
CA VAL A 144 -8.62 10.56 -6.83
C VAL A 144 -7.78 11.49 -5.95
N GLU A 145 -8.16 11.70 -4.69
CA GLU A 145 -7.38 12.51 -3.75
C GLU A 145 -5.99 11.90 -3.48
N ASP A 146 -5.92 10.58 -3.24
CA ASP A 146 -4.63 9.89 -3.08
C ASP A 146 -3.74 10.07 -4.34
N ILE A 147 -4.32 9.96 -5.55
CA ILE A 147 -3.60 10.16 -6.82
C ILE A 147 -3.08 11.60 -6.95
N ARG A 148 -3.91 12.61 -6.63
CA ARG A 148 -3.49 14.02 -6.68
C ARG A 148 -2.37 14.31 -5.69
N ARG A 149 -2.47 13.83 -4.46
CA ARG A 149 -1.46 14.04 -3.41
C ARG A 149 -0.14 13.38 -3.76
N LEU A 150 -0.18 12.14 -4.24
CA LEU A 150 1.01 11.44 -4.73
C LEU A 150 1.60 12.13 -5.95
N GLY A 151 0.77 12.59 -6.89
CA GLY A 151 1.20 13.36 -8.05
C GLY A 151 1.95 14.63 -7.65
N ALA A 152 1.39 15.40 -6.72
CA ALA A 152 2.03 16.60 -6.18
C ALA A 152 3.38 16.30 -5.50
N MET A 153 3.46 15.23 -4.70
CA MET A 153 4.72 14.80 -4.07
C MET A 153 5.80 14.42 -5.10
N LEU A 154 5.39 13.88 -6.25
CA LEU A 154 6.28 13.43 -7.32
C LEU A 154 6.56 14.51 -8.37
N GLY A 155 5.98 15.71 -8.24
CA GLY A 155 6.10 16.77 -9.23
C GLY A 155 5.38 16.46 -10.56
N ILE A 156 4.36 15.61 -10.53
CA ILE A 156 3.53 15.27 -11.68
C ILE A 156 2.44 16.32 -11.83
N GLY A 157 2.56 17.15 -12.86
CA GLY A 157 1.66 18.27 -13.15
C GLY A 157 0.80 18.11 -14.41
N SER A 158 1.00 17.06 -15.20
CA SER A 158 0.23 16.82 -16.42
C SER A 158 -0.20 15.36 -16.60
N ALA A 159 -1.22 15.15 -17.44
CA ALA A 159 -1.71 13.82 -17.79
C ALA A 159 -0.62 12.97 -18.46
N GLU A 160 0.21 13.57 -19.32
CA GLU A 160 1.33 12.91 -19.99
C GLU A 160 2.37 12.41 -18.99
N GLN A 161 2.74 13.25 -18.01
CA GLN A 161 3.66 12.86 -16.95
C GLN A 161 3.07 11.74 -16.09
N ALA A 162 1.79 11.81 -15.75
CA ALA A 162 1.10 10.78 -14.98
C ALA A 162 1.07 9.45 -15.74
N ILE A 163 0.74 9.46 -17.03
CA ILE A 163 0.72 8.27 -17.88
C ILE A 163 2.13 7.67 -17.97
N ALA A 164 3.16 8.48 -18.19
CA ALA A 164 4.55 8.03 -18.23
C ALA A 164 4.98 7.37 -16.90
N ALA A 165 4.59 7.95 -15.76
CA ALA A 165 4.87 7.40 -14.44
C ALA A 165 4.20 6.02 -14.24
N VAL A 166 2.96 5.84 -14.69
CA VAL A 166 2.29 4.52 -14.65
C VAL A 166 3.00 3.52 -15.56
N MET A 167 3.33 3.93 -16.79
CA MET A 167 3.94 3.05 -17.79
C MET A 167 5.35 2.58 -17.41
N ARG A 168 6.08 3.32 -16.57
CA ARG A 168 7.37 2.86 -16.01
C ARG A 168 7.24 1.52 -15.27
N TYR A 169 6.14 1.33 -14.55
CA TYR A 169 5.86 0.10 -13.81
C TYR A 169 5.04 -0.89 -14.64
N TYR A 170 4.14 -0.42 -15.51
CA TYR A 170 3.25 -1.31 -16.27
C TYR A 170 3.41 -1.09 -17.78
N PRO A 171 4.53 -1.53 -18.39
CA PRO A 171 4.90 -1.21 -19.78
C PRO A 171 4.13 -1.99 -20.86
N SER A 172 3.30 -2.98 -20.52
CA SER A 172 2.56 -3.80 -21.49
C SER A 172 1.22 -3.16 -21.89
N GLY A 173 1.04 -2.86 -23.18
CA GLY A 173 -0.12 -2.11 -23.71
C GLY A 173 -1.47 -2.78 -23.48
N ARG A 174 -2.56 -2.06 -23.18
CA ARG A 174 -2.81 -0.62 -23.10
C ARG A 174 -3.19 -0.30 -21.65
N LEU A 175 -2.65 0.78 -21.09
CA LEU A 175 -3.26 1.46 -19.94
C LEU A 175 -4.78 1.45 -20.14
N PRO A 176 -5.58 0.87 -19.23
CA PRO A 176 -7.02 0.74 -19.44
C PRO A 176 -7.60 2.11 -19.82
N PRO A 177 -8.51 2.20 -20.81
CA PRO A 177 -9.08 3.49 -21.21
C PRO A 177 -9.62 4.29 -20.03
N LYS A 178 -10.25 3.61 -19.05
CA LYS A 178 -10.71 4.22 -17.80
C LYS A 178 -9.60 4.94 -17.01
N THR A 179 -8.39 4.37 -16.98
CA THR A 179 -7.26 4.95 -16.25
C THR A 179 -6.72 6.14 -17.02
N ARG A 180 -6.59 6.02 -18.35
CA ARG A 180 -6.21 7.15 -19.21
C ARG A 180 -7.16 8.34 -19.04
N PHE A 181 -8.47 8.12 -19.23
CA PHE A 181 -9.47 9.18 -19.10
C PHE A 181 -9.50 9.78 -17.69
N GLY A 182 -9.38 8.95 -16.65
CA GLY A 182 -9.33 9.47 -15.29
C GLY A 182 -8.06 10.27 -15.00
N LEU A 183 -6.91 9.92 -15.59
CA LEU A 183 -5.70 10.74 -15.47
C LEU A 183 -5.82 12.07 -16.23
N GLU A 184 -6.44 12.07 -17.40
CA GLU A 184 -6.77 13.29 -18.15
C GLU A 184 -7.75 14.17 -17.36
N GLU A 185 -8.74 13.60 -16.67
CA GLU A 185 -9.65 14.35 -15.79
C GLU A 185 -8.93 14.94 -14.57
N ILE A 186 -7.99 14.20 -13.97
CA ILE A 186 -7.28 14.63 -12.76
C ILE A 186 -6.21 15.68 -13.07
N PHE A 187 -5.47 15.52 -14.16
CA PHE A 187 -4.26 16.28 -14.49
C PHE A 187 -4.34 17.06 -15.80
N GLY A 188 -5.46 17.01 -16.53
CA GLY A 188 -5.61 17.68 -17.84
C GLY A 188 -5.78 19.19 -17.77
N GLY A 189 -6.07 19.73 -16.58
CA GLY A 189 -6.36 21.15 -16.38
C GLY A 189 -7.67 21.57 -17.06
N THR A 190 -8.50 22.34 -16.36
CA THR A 190 -9.46 23.22 -17.03
C THR A 190 -8.68 24.25 -17.82
N GLY A 191 -8.35 23.94 -19.07
CA GLY A 191 -7.96 24.93 -20.08
C GLY A 191 -9.18 25.74 -20.52
N LEU A 192 -9.81 26.45 -19.58
CA LEU A 192 -10.77 27.53 -19.81
C LEU A 192 -10.69 28.46 -18.61
N GLU A 193 -9.70 29.33 -18.60
CA GLU A 193 -9.87 30.73 -18.23
C GLU A 193 -8.66 31.52 -18.76
N SER A 194 -8.99 32.70 -19.25
CA SER A 194 -8.24 33.52 -20.23
C SER A 194 -7.42 34.58 -19.52
#